data_AF-A0A1E5GU10-F1
#
_entry.id   AF-A0A1E5GU10-F1
#
_cell.length_a   1.000
_cell.length_b   1.000
_cell.length_c   1.000
_cell.angle_alpha   90.00
_cell.angle_beta   90.00
_cell.angle_gamma   90.00
#
_symmetry.space_group_name_H-M   'P 1'
#
loop_
_entity.id
_entity.type
_entity.pdbx_description
1 polymer ?
#
loop_
_entity_poly.entity_id
_entity_poly.type
_entity_poly.pdbx_seq_one_letter_code
_entity_poly.pdbx_strand_id
1 'polypeptide(L)'
;MPNITDKQYEVMKKTIGLDRRKQIVRNQYIGPNKELDELVDIGWASKHAEDYLIKKPTYFLSEQAKRYTYNRFLEEDTAHGKDD
;
A
#
# COMPACT_ATOMS: atom_id res chain seq x y z
N MET A 1 2.04 2.45 -16.92
CA MET A 1 1.98 2.12 -15.48
C MET A 1 2.82 0.87 -15.26
N PRO A 2 3.64 0.79 -14.19
CA PRO A 2 4.38 -0.43 -13.87
C PRO A 2 3.41 -1.58 -13.57
N ASN A 3 3.86 -2.81 -13.84
CA ASN A 3 3.07 -4.00 -13.56
C ASN A 3 3.14 -4.32 -12.06
N ILE A 4 2.08 -3.99 -11.31
CA ILE A 4 1.99 -4.22 -9.87
C ILE A 4 1.50 -5.64 -9.62
N THR A 5 2.29 -6.44 -8.90
CA THR A 5 1.91 -7.80 -8.53
C THR A 5 0.84 -7.82 -7.45
N ASP A 6 0.10 -8.92 -7.33
CA ASP A 6 -0.92 -9.06 -6.28
C ASP A 6 -0.32 -8.93 -4.87
N LYS A 7 0.90 -9.43 -4.65
CA LYS A 7 1.59 -9.28 -3.37
C LYS A 7 1.90 -7.81 -3.06
N GLN A 8 2.42 -7.06 -4.04
CA GLN A 8 2.66 -5.62 -3.89
C GLN A 8 1.35 -4.89 -3.59
N TYR A 9 0.28 -5.21 -4.32
CA TYR A 9 -1.04 -4.63 -4.09
C TYR A 9 -1.59 -4.92 -2.68
N GLU A 10 -1.46 -6.15 -2.16
CA GLU A 10 -1.87 -6.48 -0.80
C GLU A 10 -1.12 -5.67 0.26
N VAL A 11 0.19 -5.48 0.09
CA VAL A 11 0.98 -4.66 1.02
C VAL A 11 0.62 -3.17 0.89
N MET A 12 0.32 -2.70 -0.33
CA MET A 12 -0.18 -1.34 -0.54
C MET A 12 -1.50 -1.11 0.19
N LYS A 13 -2.50 -2.01 0.07
CA LYS A 13 -3.76 -1.94 0.84
C LYS A 13 -3.52 -1.83 2.35
N LYS A 14 -2.63 -2.68 2.90
CA LYS A 14 -2.27 -2.66 4.33
C LYS A 14 -1.62 -1.33 4.73
N THR A 15 -0.74 -0.79 3.89
CA THR A 15 -0.01 0.47 4.15
C THR A 15 -0.96 1.66 4.29
N ILE A 16 -2.03 1.67 3.50
CA ILE A 16 -3.05 2.74 3.53
C ILE A 16 -4.30 2.39 4.33
N GLY A 17 -4.27 1.31 5.10
CA GLY A 17 -5.38 0.92 5.97
C GLY A 17 -6.69 0.66 5.22
N LEU A 18 -6.61 0.15 3.98
CA LEU A 18 -7.78 -0.35 3.25
C LEU A 18 -8.07 -1.78 3.71
N ASP A 19 -8.78 -1.89 4.83
CA ASP A 19 -9.44 -3.11 5.29
C ASP A 19 -10.94 -2.92 5.11
N ARG A 20 -11.65 -3.96 4.64
CA ARG A 20 -13.11 -3.98 4.45
C ARG A 20 -13.89 -3.50 5.67
N ARG A 21 -13.32 -3.57 6.88
CA ARG A 21 -14.00 -3.18 8.14
C ARG A 21 -13.65 -1.78 8.65
N LYS A 22 -12.54 -1.18 8.22
CA LYS A 22 -12.09 0.13 8.72
C LYS A 22 -11.27 0.83 7.64
N GLN A 23 -11.84 1.87 7.01
CA GLN A 23 -11.04 2.84 6.27
C GLN A 23 -10.27 3.68 7.28
N ILE A 24 -9.01 3.35 7.52
CA ILE A 24 -8.13 4.17 8.34
C ILE A 24 -7.26 4.97 7.38
N VAL A 25 -7.38 6.31 7.38
CA VAL A 25 -6.48 7.18 6.62
C VAL A 25 -5.09 7.12 7.27
N ARG A 26 -4.30 6.14 6.85
CA ARG A 26 -2.87 6.00 7.13
C ARG A 26 -2.13 5.92 5.80
N ASN A 27 -0.84 6.19 5.82
CA ASN A 27 0.03 5.96 4.67
C ASN A 27 1.40 5.51 5.19
N GLN A 28 1.39 4.51 6.06
CA GLN A 28 2.59 4.14 6.81
C GLN A 28 2.64 2.63 7.02
N TYR A 29 3.76 2.04 6.61
CA TYR A 29 4.11 0.66 6.93
C TYR A 29 5.41 0.65 7.72
N ILE A 30 5.42 -0.03 8.87
CA ILE A 30 6.57 -0.10 9.77
C ILE A 30 7.11 -1.52 9.79
N GLY A 31 8.39 -1.69 9.45
CA GLY A 31 9.06 -3.00 9.43
C GLY A 31 9.55 -3.39 8.03
N PRO A 32 10.55 -4.29 7.94
CA PRO A 32 11.11 -4.72 6.66
C PRO A 32 10.05 -5.41 5.79
N ASN A 33 10.02 -5.09 4.50
CA ASN A 33 9.08 -5.65 3.54
C ASN A 33 9.66 -5.58 2.12
N LYS A 34 9.82 -6.75 1.49
CA LYS A 34 10.46 -6.87 0.17
C LYS A 34 9.61 -6.22 -0.93
N GLU A 35 8.30 -6.38 -0.87
CA GLU A 35 7.39 -5.80 -1.87
C GLU A 35 7.42 -4.26 -1.85
N LEU A 36 7.54 -3.66 -0.67
CA LEU A 36 7.69 -2.21 -0.52
C LEU A 36 9.07 -1.73 -0.96
N ASP A 37 10.13 -2.52 -0.76
CA ASP A 37 11.45 -2.21 -1.32
C ASP A 37 11.40 -2.17 -2.86
N GLU A 38 10.75 -3.14 -3.50
CA GLU A 38 10.56 -3.14 -4.95
C GLU A 38 9.70 -1.96 -5.43
N LEU A 39 8.69 -1.56 -4.64
CA LEU A 39 7.86 -0.37 -4.92
C LEU A 39 8.66 0.93 -4.79
N VAL A 40 9.66 0.98 -3.90
CA VAL A 40 10.59 2.11 -3.79
C VAL A 40 11.45 2.20 -5.04
N ASP A 41 11.98 1.08 -5.52
CA ASP A 41 12.83 1.03 -6.72
C ASP A 41 12.13 1.56 -7.98
N ILE A 42 10.81 1.38 -8.08
CA ILE A 42 10.00 1.90 -9.20
C ILE A 42 9.35 3.26 -8.92
N GLY A 43 9.70 3.91 -7.81
CA GLY A 43 9.22 5.27 -7.45
C GLY A 43 7.77 5.33 -6.94
N TRP A 44 7.18 4.20 -6.57
CA TRP A 44 5.81 4.11 -6.06
C TRP A 44 5.71 4.24 -4.55
N ALA A 45 6.80 4.05 -3.83
CA ALA A 45 6.91 4.27 -2.38
C ALA A 45 8.20 5.01 -2.03
N SER A 46 8.27 5.55 -0.82
CA SER A 46 9.51 6.03 -0.20
C SER A 46 9.82 5.23 1.06
N LYS A 47 11.11 5.03 1.33
CA LYS A 47 11.62 4.35 2.52
C LYS A 47 12.41 5.33 3.38
N HIS A 48 11.98 5.51 4.62
CA HIS A 48 12.69 6.25 5.65
C HIS A 48 13.43 5.25 6.54
N ALA A 49 14.76 5.31 6.51
CA ALA A 49 15.63 4.32 7.15
C ALA A 49 15.76 4.51 8.67
N GLU A 50 15.53 5.72 9.19
CA GLU A 50 15.87 6.05 10.57
C GLU A 50 14.80 6.90 11.24
N ASP A 51 13.89 6.23 11.95
CA ASP A 51 13.25 6.83 13.11
C ASP A 51 13.98 6.30 14.35
N TYR A 52 14.64 7.21 15.09
CA TYR A 52 15.49 6.89 16.25
C TYR A 52 14.75 6.12 17.35
N LEU A 53 13.41 6.22 17.37
CA LEU A 53 12.54 5.55 18.32
C LEU A 53 12.19 4.11 17.90
N ILE A 54 12.03 3.86 16.60
CA ILE A 54 11.39 2.64 16.09
C ILE A 54 12.43 1.61 15.62
N LYS A 55 13.62 2.06 15.19
CA LYS A 55 14.72 1.20 14.68
C LYS A 55 14.28 0.22 13.58
N LYS A 56 13.23 0.58 12.82
CA LYS A 56 12.71 -0.21 11.70
C LYS A 56 12.50 0.72 10.51
N PRO A 57 12.65 0.21 9.28
CA PRO A 57 12.33 0.98 8.09
C PRO A 57 10.84 1.32 8.09
N THR A 58 10.54 2.55 7.69
CA THR A 58 9.17 3.04 7.55
C THR A 58 8.92 3.41 6.10
N TYR A 59 7.83 2.92 5.52
CA TYR A 59 7.47 3.14 4.13
C TYR A 59 6.22 3.99 4.01
N PHE A 60 6.19 4.84 2.98
CA PHE A 60 5.06 5.68 2.61
C PHE A 60 4.77 5.49 1.12
N LEU A 61 3.50 5.33 0.74
CA LEU A 61 3.13 5.27 -0.68
C LEU A 61 3.11 6.68 -1.27
N SER A 62 3.53 6.80 -2.53
CA SER A 62 3.31 7.99 -3.34
C SER A 62 1.82 8.26 -3.60
N GLU A 63 1.44 9.49 -3.94
CA GLU A 63 0.05 9.81 -4.32
C GLU A 63 -0.48 8.93 -5.46
N GLN A 64 0.39 8.62 -6.44
CA GLN A 64 0.04 7.75 -7.56
C GLN A 64 -0.29 6.33 -7.09
N ALA A 65 0.55 5.75 -6.22
CA ALA A 65 0.34 4.43 -5.67
C ALA A 65 -0.92 4.37 -4.80
N LYS A 66 -1.19 5.40 -4.00
CA LYS A 66 -2.44 5.50 -3.21
C LYS A 66 -3.67 5.50 -4.11
N ARG A 67 -3.68 6.34 -5.16
CA ARG A 67 -4.79 6.44 -6.10
C ARG A 67 -5.03 5.12 -6.85
N TYR A 68 -3.96 4.47 -7.31
CA TYR A 68 -4.05 3.15 -7.93
C TYR A 68 -4.68 2.12 -6.97
N THR A 69 -4.18 2.05 -5.73
CA THR A 69 -4.66 1.09 -4.73
C THR A 69 -6.14 1.29 -4.44
N TYR A 70 -6.56 2.55 -4.25
CA TYR A 70 -7.94 2.88 -3.95
C TYR A 70 -8.89 2.53 -5.09
N ASN A 71 -8.52 2.89 -6.33
CA ASN A 71 -9.33 2.58 -7.51
C ASN A 71 -9.51 1.07 -7.70
N ARG A 72 -8.41 0.30 -7.64
CA ARG A 72 -8.46 -1.16 -7.76
C ARG A 72 -9.29 -1.79 -6.63
N PHE A 73 -9.17 -1.29 -5.41
CA PHE A 73 -9.98 -1.75 -4.27
C PHE A 73 -11.47 -1.52 -4.50
N LEU A 74 -11.87 -0.34 -4.99
CA LEU A 74 -13.27 -0.05 -5.29
C LEU A 74 -13.81 -0.93 -6.43
N GLU A 75 -13.01 -1.21 -7.45
CA GLU A 75 -13.38 -2.14 -8.52
C GLU A 75 -13.62 -3.56 -7.99
N GLU A 76 -12.73 -4.07 -7.12
CA GLU A 76 -12.88 -5.37 -6.46
C GLU A 76 -14.14 -5.42 -5.56
N ASP A 77 -14.40 -4.36 -4.80
CA ASP A 77 -15.57 -4.28 -3.91
C ASP A 77 -16.89 -4.17 -4.70
N THR A 78 -16.89 -3.38 -5.79
CA THR A 78 -18.06 -3.23 -6.69
C THR A 78 -18.34 -4.51 -7.49
N ALA A 79 -17.31 -5.28 -7.86
CA ALA A 79 -17.48 -6.57 -8.51
C ALA A 79 -18.14 -7.59 -7.56
N HIS A 80 -17.76 -7.60 -6.28
CA HIS A 80 -18.36 -8.48 -5.27
C HIS A 80 -19.79 -8.07 -4.86
N GLY A 81 -20.19 -6.81 -5.03
CA GLY A 81 -21.54 -6.34 -4.72
C GLY A 81 -22.60 -6.63 -5.80
N LYS A 82 -22.24 -7.27 -6.92
CA LYS A 82 -23.18 -7.66 -7.98
C LYS A 82 -23.67 -9.10 -7.88
N ASP A 83 -23.18 -9.87 -6.92
CA ASP A 83 -23.53 -11.28 -6.70
C ASP A 83 -24.45 -11.51 -5.47
N ASP A 84 -24.91 -10.45 -4.79
CA ASP A 84 -25.90 -10.49 -3.69
C ASP A 84 -27.26 -9.86 -4.10
#